data_AF-A0AAW4BX13-F1
#
_entry.id   AF-A0AAW4BX13-F1
#
_cell.length_a   1.000
_cell.length_b   1.000
_cell.length_c   1.000
_cell.angle_alpha   90.00
_cell.angle_beta   90.00
_cell.angle_gamma   90.00
#
_symmetry.space_group_name_H-M   'P 1'
#
loop_
_entity.id
_entity.type
_entity.pdbx_description
1 polymer ?
#
loop_
_entity_poly.entity_id
_entity_poly.type
_entity_poly.pdbx_seq_one_letter_code
_entity_poly.pdbx_strand_id
1 'polypeptide(L)'
;MRLVLNWHICGSGRGLIQAASRVLRGLPRGSGLVLTLGLAGCSGKVEPQVQYVRVEVPVQVPCRAPEVAVPVWAAAGLRKTDSLEVKVRALLAERRQRIGYERLLESAAGSCR
;
A
#
# COMPACT_ATOMS: atom_id res chain seq x y z
N MET A 1 -11.00 -2.49 -0.26
CA MET A 1 -11.24 -3.60 0.69
C MET A 1 -10.53 -3.25 2.00
N ARG A 2 -11.19 -3.51 3.14
CA ARG A 2 -10.84 -3.05 4.49
C ARG A 2 -9.44 -3.51 4.94
N LEU A 3 -8.59 -2.57 5.37
CA LEU A 3 -7.50 -2.86 6.30
C LEU A 3 -8.04 -2.68 7.72
N VAL A 4 -8.40 -3.78 8.37
CA VAL A 4 -8.76 -3.80 9.79
C VAL A 4 -7.45 -3.77 10.58
N LEU A 5 -7.06 -2.59 11.07
CA LEU A 5 -6.01 -2.46 12.09
C LEU A 5 -6.53 -3.11 13.38
N ASN A 6 -6.00 -4.28 13.72
CA ASN A 6 -6.28 -4.93 14.99
C ASN A 6 -5.24 -4.43 16.02
N TRP A 7 -5.54 -3.29 16.65
CA TRP A 7 -4.79 -2.76 17.78
C TRP A 7 -5.23 -3.52 19.04
N HIS A 8 -4.49 -4.55 19.42
CA HIS A 8 -4.59 -5.09 20.77
C HIS A 8 -3.90 -4.12 21.72
N ILE A 9 -4.68 -3.17 22.24
CA ILE A 9 -4.33 -2.33 23.38
C ILE A 9 -4.21 -3.27 24.59
N CYS A 10 -2.98 -3.62 24.95
CA CYS A 10 -2.68 -4.22 26.24
C CYS A 10 -2.83 -3.13 27.32
N GLY A 11 -4.06 -2.94 27.78
CA GLY A 11 -4.43 -2.01 28.84
C GLY A 11 -3.89 -2.46 30.19
N SER A 12 -2.63 -2.12 30.45
CA SER A 12 -2.06 -2.04 31.79
C SER A 12 -2.61 -0.78 32.48
N GLY A 13 -3.46 -0.96 33.49
CA GLY A 13 -4.22 0.16 34.07
C GLY A 13 -4.69 -0.07 35.50
N ARG A 14 -3.74 -0.19 36.43
CA ARG A 14 -3.81 0.32 37.82
C ARG A 14 -5.20 0.36 38.49
N GLY A 15 -5.75 -0.80 38.85
CA GLY A 15 -6.98 -0.87 39.68
C GLY A 15 -6.80 -1.43 41.09
N LEU A 16 -5.72 -2.15 41.37
CA LEU A 16 -5.68 -3.07 42.51
C LEU A 16 -4.90 -2.60 43.75
N ILE A 17 -4.47 -1.33 43.83
CA ILE A 17 -3.56 -0.90 44.91
C ILE A 17 -4.31 -0.44 46.18
N GLN A 18 -5.59 -0.08 46.11
CA GLN A 18 -6.31 0.44 47.30
C GLN A 18 -6.92 -0.63 48.23
N ALA A 19 -6.99 -1.90 47.83
CA ALA A 19 -7.60 -2.96 48.66
C ALA A 19 -6.60 -3.67 49.60
N ALA A 20 -5.31 -3.31 49.58
CA ALA A 20 -4.26 -4.06 50.27
C ALA A 20 -4.04 -3.67 51.76
N SER A 21 -4.76 -2.69 52.31
CA SER A 21 -4.54 -2.26 53.71
C SER A 21 -5.37 -3.02 54.76
N ARG A 22 -6.34 -3.87 54.37
CA ARG A 22 -7.20 -4.61 55.33
C ARG A 22 -6.93 -6.10 55.49
N VAL A 23 -6.04 -6.71 54.70
CA VAL A 23 -5.83 -8.18 54.71
C VAL A 23 -4.64 -8.62 55.58
N LEU A 24 -3.85 -7.69 56.13
CA LEU A 24 -2.64 -8.01 56.92
C LEU A 24 -2.89 -8.58 58.34
N ARG A 25 -4.13 -8.74 58.80
CA ARG A 25 -4.42 -9.26 60.17
C ARG A 25 -4.75 -10.76 60.26
N GLY A 26 -4.72 -11.50 59.15
CA GLY A 26 -5.28 -12.87 59.15
C GLY A 26 -4.51 -13.94 58.38
N LEU A 27 -3.25 -13.75 57.98
CA LEU A 27 -2.52 -14.78 57.23
C LEU A 27 -1.94 -15.86 58.17
N PRO A 28 -2.35 -17.14 58.05
CA PRO A 28 -1.65 -18.25 58.69
C PRO A 28 -0.24 -18.40 58.08
N ARG A 29 0.73 -18.84 58.90
CA ARG A 29 2.16 -19.00 58.59
C ARG A 29 2.52 -19.81 57.31
N GLY A 30 1.54 -20.42 56.63
CA GLY A 30 1.72 -21.16 55.36
C GLY A 30 1.23 -20.45 54.10
N SER A 31 0.50 -19.33 54.19
CA SER A 31 -0.13 -18.67 53.03
C SER A 31 0.88 -17.92 52.14
N GLY A 32 2.04 -17.53 52.67
CA GLY A 32 3.10 -16.89 51.88
C GLY A 32 3.73 -17.79 50.81
N LEU A 33 3.74 -19.10 51.03
CA LEU A 33 4.33 -20.05 50.06
C LEU A 33 3.46 -20.18 48.80
N VAL A 34 2.13 -20.20 48.97
CA VAL A 34 1.18 -20.29 47.86
C VAL A 34 1.19 -19.03 47.00
N LEU A 35 1.31 -17.86 47.63
CA LEU A 35 1.40 -16.58 46.92
C LEU A 35 2.69 -16.48 46.09
N THR A 36 3.82 -16.94 46.62
CA THR A 36 5.12 -16.91 45.93
C THR A 36 5.18 -17.89 44.75
N LEU A 37 4.55 -19.06 44.85
CA LEU A 37 4.43 -20.03 43.75
C LEU A 37 3.56 -19.50 42.59
N GLY A 38 2.46 -18.79 42.89
CA GLY A 38 1.60 -18.20 41.86
C GLY A 38 2.26 -17.05 41.06
N LEU A 39 3.14 -16.28 41.70
CA LEU A 39 3.90 -15.20 41.06
C LEU A 39 5.01 -15.71 40.13
N ALA A 40 5.59 -16.88 40.40
CA ALA A 40 6.64 -17.49 39.58
C ALA A 40 6.13 -17.93 38.18
N GLY A 41 4.86 -18.30 38.07
CA GLY A 41 4.25 -18.68 36.79
C GLY A 41 4.05 -17.53 35.80
N CYS A 42 4.06 -16.28 36.26
CA CYS A 42 3.82 -15.10 35.41
C CYS A 42 5.11 -14.56 34.74
N SER A 43 6.30 -15.07 35.11
CA SER A 43 7.59 -14.64 34.55
C SER A 43 8.16 -15.60 33.50
N GLY A 44 7.49 -16.73 33.23
CA GLY A 44 7.86 -17.65 32.15
C GLY A 44 7.50 -17.09 30.78
N LYS A 45 8.29 -16.14 30.27
CA LYS A 45 8.25 -15.79 28.84
C LYS A 45 8.72 -17.00 28.05
N VAL A 46 7.78 -17.77 27.51
CA VAL A 46 8.05 -18.74 26.46
C VAL A 46 8.68 -17.98 25.30
N GLU A 47 9.89 -18.39 24.90
CA GLU A 47 10.57 -17.82 23.74
C GLU A 47 9.61 -17.91 22.53
N PRO A 48 9.22 -16.80 21.91
CA PRO A 48 8.28 -16.84 20.80
C PRO A 48 8.89 -17.66 19.65
N GLN A 49 8.15 -18.64 19.16
CA GLN A 49 8.52 -19.41 17.97
C GLN A 49 8.67 -18.45 16.77
N VAL A 50 9.92 -18.20 16.37
CA VAL A 50 10.24 -17.33 15.23
C VAL A 50 9.91 -18.08 13.94
N GLN A 51 8.78 -17.77 13.32
CA GLN A 51 8.45 -18.26 11.99
C GLN A 51 9.02 -17.33 10.93
N TYR A 52 9.98 -17.83 10.17
CA TYR A 52 10.51 -17.14 9.00
C TYR A 52 9.53 -17.30 7.84
N VAL A 53 8.91 -16.19 7.44
CA VAL A 53 8.02 -16.14 6.27
C VAL A 53 8.80 -15.57 5.09
N ARG A 54 8.78 -16.31 3.98
CA ARG A 54 9.29 -15.81 2.70
C ARG A 54 8.27 -14.83 2.15
N VAL A 55 8.67 -13.56 2.02
CA VAL A 55 7.84 -12.51 1.41
C VAL A 55 8.31 -12.30 -0.02
N GLU A 56 7.38 -12.40 -0.97
CA GLU A 56 7.66 -12.02 -2.35
C GLU A 56 7.67 -10.50 -2.44
N VAL A 57 8.83 -9.96 -2.84
CA VAL A 57 8.98 -8.52 -3.10
C VAL A 57 8.71 -8.28 -4.58
N PRO A 58 7.71 -7.47 -4.95
CA PRO A 58 7.48 -7.12 -6.34
C PRO A 58 8.70 -6.35 -6.86
N VAL A 59 9.33 -6.88 -7.91
CA VAL A 59 10.45 -6.23 -8.60
C VAL A 59 9.94 -5.53 -9.85
N GLN A 60 10.46 -4.33 -10.11
CA GLN A 60 10.10 -3.58 -11.31
C GLN A 60 10.69 -4.26 -12.54
N VAL A 61 9.84 -4.82 -13.39
CA VAL A 61 10.25 -5.41 -14.67
C VAL A 61 10.30 -4.34 -15.75
N PRO A 62 11.35 -4.29 -16.58
CA PRO A 62 11.43 -3.32 -17.67
C PRO A 62 10.42 -3.67 -18.76
N CYS A 63 9.58 -2.70 -19.16
CA CYS A 63 8.67 -2.89 -20.28
C CYS A 63 9.42 -2.88 -21.61
N ARG A 64 9.06 -3.78 -22.52
CA ARG A 64 9.57 -3.85 -23.91
C ARG A 64 8.50 -3.40 -24.91
N ALA A 65 7.88 -2.25 -24.67
CA ALA A 65 6.99 -1.64 -25.64
C ALA A 65 7.81 -1.05 -26.82
N PRO A 66 7.33 -1.17 -28.07
CA PRO A 66 7.97 -0.51 -29.20
C PRO A 66 7.81 1.01 -29.09
N GLU A 67 8.80 1.76 -29.58
CA GLU A 67 8.72 3.21 -29.70
C GLU A 67 7.70 3.59 -30.79
N VAL A 68 6.74 4.45 -30.44
CA VAL A 68 5.71 4.92 -31.39
C VAL A 68 6.23 6.19 -32.07
N ALA A 69 6.49 6.10 -33.38
CA ALA A 69 6.96 7.23 -34.16
C ALA A 69 5.91 8.34 -34.29
N VAL A 70 6.36 9.60 -34.19
CA VAL A 70 5.50 10.78 -34.39
C VAL A 70 5.12 10.87 -35.87
N PRO A 71 3.82 10.97 -36.21
CA PRO A 71 3.39 11.08 -37.60
C PRO A 71 3.73 12.45 -38.17
N VAL A 72 3.84 12.52 -39.50
CA VAL A 72 3.91 13.80 -40.21
C VAL A 72 2.53 14.45 -40.15
N TRP A 73 2.43 15.52 -39.35
CA TRP A 73 1.19 16.24 -39.13
C TRP A 73 0.71 16.95 -40.40
N ALA A 74 -0.55 16.74 -40.76
CA ALA A 74 -1.12 17.32 -41.98
C ALA A 74 -1.09 18.86 -41.97
N ALA A 75 -1.15 19.52 -40.81
CA ALA A 75 -1.07 20.97 -40.72
C ALA A 75 0.34 21.54 -40.68
N ALA A 76 1.40 20.73 -40.67
CA ALA A 76 2.78 21.22 -40.58
C ALA A 76 3.18 22.14 -41.74
N GLY A 77 2.59 21.95 -42.92
CA GLY A 77 2.87 22.74 -44.13
C GLY A 77 1.96 23.95 -44.36
N LEU A 78 1.00 24.23 -43.47
CA LEU A 78 0.01 25.28 -43.66
C LEU A 78 0.63 26.68 -43.59
N ARG A 79 0.33 27.52 -44.59
CA ARG A 79 0.72 28.93 -44.65
C ARG A 79 -0.46 29.84 -44.29
N LYS A 80 -0.14 31.05 -43.83
CA LYS A 80 -1.17 32.06 -43.52
C LYS A 80 -1.99 32.45 -44.75
N THR A 81 -1.35 32.49 -45.91
CA THR A 81 -1.95 32.86 -47.21
C THR A 81 -2.82 31.76 -47.82
N ASP A 82 -2.82 30.53 -47.28
CA ASP A 82 -3.60 29.44 -47.84
C ASP A 82 -5.10 29.71 -47.69
N SER A 83 -5.89 29.25 -48.67
CA SER A 83 -7.34 29.39 -48.64
C SER A 83 -7.94 28.63 -47.45
N LEU A 84 -9.09 29.11 -46.97
CA LEU A 84 -9.79 28.52 -45.83
C LEU A 84 -10.08 27.02 -46.06
N GLU A 85 -10.44 26.65 -47.28
CA GLU A 85 -10.72 25.27 -47.68
C GLU A 85 -9.52 24.34 -47.47
N VAL A 86 -8.31 24.79 -47.84
CA VAL A 86 -7.06 24.05 -47.62
C VAL A 86 -6.80 23.89 -46.12
N LYS A 87 -7.01 24.97 -45.34
CA LYS A 87 -6.84 24.93 -43.88
C LYS A 87 -7.78 23.92 -43.22
N VAL A 88 -9.07 23.98 -43.54
CA VAL A 88 -10.08 23.07 -42.96
C VAL A 88 -9.79 21.62 -43.34
N ARG A 89 -9.43 21.35 -44.59
CA ARG A 89 -9.10 19.99 -45.05
C ARG A 89 -7.89 19.42 -44.29
N ALA A 90 -6.81 20.19 -44.16
CA ALA A 90 -5.62 19.77 -43.42
C ALA A 90 -5.92 19.52 -41.93
N LEU A 91 -6.68 20.41 -41.29
CA LEU A 91 -7.03 20.26 -39.87
C LEU A 91 -7.96 19.06 -39.61
N LEU A 92 -8.92 18.78 -40.50
CA LEU A 92 -9.77 17.59 -40.40
C LEU A 92 -8.99 16.29 -40.62
N ALA A 93 -7.98 16.31 -41.50
CA ALA A 93 -7.07 15.18 -41.69
C ALA A 93 -6.20 14.97 -40.43
N GLU A 94 -5.62 16.05 -39.88
CA GLU A 94 -4.80 15.98 -38.67
C GLU A 94 -5.60 15.50 -37.45
N ARG A 95 -6.86 15.92 -37.31
CA ARG A 95 -7.73 15.43 -36.24
C ARG A 95 -7.86 13.90 -36.27
N ARG A 96 -7.98 13.30 -37.46
CA ARG A 96 -8.00 11.84 -37.60
C ARG A 96 -6.63 11.21 -37.31
N GLN A 97 -5.54 11.87 -37.72
CA GLN A 97 -4.18 11.41 -37.39
C GLN A 97 -3.96 11.37 -35.86
N ARG A 98 -4.39 12.40 -35.12
CA ARG A 98 -4.29 12.43 -33.65
C ARG A 98 -5.05 11.28 -32.99
N ILE A 99 -6.29 11.04 -33.40
CA ILE A 99 -7.08 9.91 -32.88
C ILE A 99 -6.36 8.57 -33.09
N GLY A 100 -5.75 8.37 -34.27
CA GLY A 100 -4.97 7.17 -34.55
C GLY A 100 -3.70 7.06 -33.69
N TYR A 101 -2.96 8.17 -33.57
CA TYR A 101 -1.73 8.23 -32.78
C TYR A 101 -1.99 8.01 -31.29
N GLU A 102 -3.04 8.60 -30.74
CA GLU A 102 -3.46 8.39 -29.34
C GLU A 102 -3.78 6.91 -29.07
N ARG A 103 -4.51 6.24 -29.98
CA ARG A 103 -4.77 4.80 -29.86
C ARG A 103 -3.51 3.94 -29.92
N LEU A 104 -2.54 4.32 -30.76
CA LEU A 104 -1.25 3.62 -30.81
C LEU A 104 -0.49 3.80 -29.50
N LEU A 105 -0.44 5.02 -28.94
CA LEU A 105 0.18 5.29 -27.65
C LEU A 105 -0.51 4.52 -26.51
N GLU A 106 -1.85 4.51 -26.48
CA GLU A 106 -2.63 3.73 -25.51
C GLU A 106 -2.30 2.23 -25.60
N SER A 107 -2.17 1.69 -26.83
CA SER A 107 -1.81 0.29 -27.04
C SER A 107 -0.38 -0.02 -26.56
N ALA A 108 0.57 0.86 -26.83
CA ALA A 108 1.96 0.71 -26.40
C ALA A 108 2.07 0.77 -24.88
N ALA A 109 1.41 1.73 -24.23
CA ALA A 109 1.34 1.82 -22.77
C ALA A 109 0.61 0.62 -22.15
N GLY A 110 -0.43 0.12 -22.82
CA GLY A 110 -1.19 -1.05 -22.41
C GLY A 110 -0.38 -2.36 -22.43
N SER A 111 0.64 -2.46 -23.28
CA SER A 111 1.51 -3.65 -23.36
C SER A 111 2.40 -3.87 -22.12
N CYS A 112 2.50 -2.87 -21.24
CA CYS A 112 3.38 -2.86 -20.07
C CYS A 112 2.68 -3.16 -18.73
N ARG A 113 1.38 -3.47 -18.74
CA ARG A 113 0.60 -3.81 -17.55
C ARG A 113 0.61 -5.31 -17.30
#